data_AF-A0A9X3KA59-F1
#
_entry.id   AF-A0A9X3KA59-F1
#
_cell.length_a   1.000
_cell.length_b   1.000
_cell.length_c   1.000
_cell.angle_alpha   90.00
_cell.angle_beta   90.00
_cell.angle_gamma   90.00
#
_symmetry.space_group_name_H-M   'P 1'
#
loop_
_entity.id
_entity.type
_entity.pdbx_description
1 polymer ?
#
loop_
_entity_poly.entity_id
_entity_poly.type
_entity_poly.pdbx_seq_one_letter_code
_entity_poly.pdbx_strand_id
1 'polypeptide(L)'
;MNTIIERITEAIKDILIGLIKSSLDNMFTSVNEQVGTIAGQVGQTPQGWNAGIFNLIQNISQTVIVPIAGLIITFVLCYELITMVTQKNNFHEFETYNIFLWIFKAYVAIYLVTNTFNITMAVFDVGQHVVNNAAGVISGNTAVDATEAITRIVDALEDMELGDLFLLSMETMLISVTMHILSIIITVILFGRMIEIYLYTSIAPIPFATMTNKEWGNIGNNYLKGLFALAFQGFFMMVCVGIYAVLVNAMTISSDLHAAMFSVAAYTVILAFSLFKTGSLSKSIFNAH
;
A
#
# COMPACT_ATOMS: atom_id res chain seq x y z
N MET A 1 34.72 -50.52 12.88
CA MET A 1 34.35 -49.89 11.59
C MET A 1 32.95 -49.28 11.66
N ASN A 2 31.98 -49.94 12.32
CA ASN A 2 30.62 -49.41 12.52
C ASN A 2 30.56 -48.12 13.36
N THR A 3 31.37 -48.01 14.42
CA THR A 3 31.35 -46.84 15.33
C THR A 3 31.83 -45.52 14.69
N ILE A 4 32.67 -45.56 13.65
CA ILE A 4 33.13 -44.34 12.97
C ILE A 4 32.06 -43.86 11.99
N ILE A 5 31.44 -44.79 11.24
CA ILE A 5 30.37 -44.46 10.29
C ILE A 5 29.15 -43.94 11.03
N GLU A 6 28.74 -44.58 12.12
CA GLU A 6 27.64 -44.12 12.98
C GLU A 6 27.88 -42.69 13.50
N ARG A 7 29.07 -42.41 14.03
CA ARG A 7 29.43 -41.06 14.51
C ARG A 7 29.49 -40.00 13.40
N ILE A 8 29.89 -40.38 12.18
CA ILE A 8 29.86 -39.48 11.02
C ILE A 8 28.41 -39.21 10.60
N THR A 9 27.56 -40.24 10.60
CA THR A 9 26.13 -40.12 10.29
C THR A 9 25.41 -39.21 11.28
N GLU A 10 25.66 -39.38 12.59
CA GLU A 10 25.13 -38.50 13.64
C GLU A 10 25.63 -37.06 13.46
N ALA A 11 26.94 -36.86 13.23
CA ALA A 11 27.48 -35.52 13.00
C ALA A 11 26.88 -34.82 11.77
N ILE A 12 26.60 -35.56 10.68
CA ILE A 12 25.94 -35.01 9.50
C ILE A 12 24.48 -34.66 9.80
N LYS A 13 23.75 -35.50 10.57
CA LYS A 13 22.39 -35.18 11.01
C LYS A 13 22.37 -33.88 11.82
N ASP A 14 23.24 -33.73 12.81
CA ASP A 14 23.31 -32.51 13.64
C ASP A 14 23.54 -31.25 12.80
N ILE A 15 24.42 -31.33 11.79
CA ILE A 15 24.65 -30.22 10.85
C ILE A 15 23.39 -29.90 10.05
N LEU A 16 22.71 -30.91 9.51
CA LEU A 16 21.50 -30.73 8.69
C LEU A 16 20.34 -30.17 9.51
N ILE A 17 20.11 -30.66 10.73
CA ILE A 17 19.11 -30.11 11.68
C ILE A 17 19.45 -28.65 11.98
N GLY A 18 20.72 -28.34 12.25
CA GLY A 18 21.18 -26.98 12.50
C GLY A 18 20.92 -26.03 11.32
N LEU A 19 21.14 -26.48 10.08
CA LEU A 19 20.86 -25.71 8.87
C LEU A 19 19.36 -25.47 8.68
N ILE A 20 18.53 -26.51 8.85
CA ILE A 20 17.07 -26.41 8.73
C ILE A 20 16.53 -25.45 9.80
N LYS A 21 16.94 -25.62 11.06
CA LYS A 21 16.55 -24.75 12.17
C LYS A 21 16.88 -23.28 11.89
N SER A 22 18.11 -23.01 11.45
CA SER A 22 18.54 -21.66 11.09
C SER A 22 17.70 -21.09 9.94
N SER A 23 17.41 -21.89 8.92
CA SER A 23 16.57 -21.47 7.80
C SER A 23 15.13 -21.16 8.22
N LEU A 24 14.55 -21.96 9.11
CA LEU A 24 13.20 -21.75 9.64
C LEU A 24 13.13 -20.50 10.52
N ASP A 25 14.12 -20.28 11.38
CA ASP A 25 14.23 -19.09 12.23
C ASP A 25 14.30 -17.81 11.38
N ASN A 26 15.14 -17.82 10.35
CA ASN A 26 15.23 -16.73 9.37
C ASN A 26 13.90 -16.53 8.63
N MET A 27 13.19 -17.60 8.27
CA MET A 27 11.91 -17.51 7.59
C MET A 27 10.85 -16.85 8.49
N PHE A 28 10.65 -17.33 9.72
CA PHE A 28 9.67 -16.75 10.65
C PHE A 28 10.01 -15.31 11.03
N THR A 29 11.30 -15.02 11.24
CA THR A 29 11.77 -13.65 11.46
C THR A 29 11.43 -12.77 10.25
N SER A 30 11.72 -13.24 9.03
CA SER A 30 11.41 -12.49 7.81
C SER A 30 9.91 -12.26 7.62
N VAL A 31 9.05 -13.22 7.97
CA VAL A 31 7.59 -13.03 7.95
C VAL A 31 7.18 -11.88 8.88
N ASN A 32 7.65 -11.91 10.13
CA ASN A 32 7.33 -10.87 11.12
C ASN A 32 7.89 -9.50 10.70
N GLU A 33 9.12 -9.45 10.20
CA GLU A 33 9.74 -8.24 9.65
C GLU A 33 8.97 -7.70 8.45
N GLN A 34 8.51 -8.55 7.53
CA GLN A 34 7.71 -8.13 6.38
C GLN A 34 6.38 -7.52 6.81
N VAL A 35 5.65 -8.18 7.72
CA VAL A 35 4.40 -7.65 8.29
C VAL A 35 4.63 -6.28 8.94
N GLY A 36 5.68 -6.18 9.77
CA GLY A 36 6.06 -4.92 10.43
C GLY A 36 6.49 -3.82 9.45
N THR A 37 7.27 -4.18 8.42
CA THR A 37 7.73 -3.26 7.38
C THR A 37 6.57 -2.73 6.56
N ILE A 38 5.63 -3.59 6.15
CA ILE A 38 4.44 -3.14 5.41
C ILE A 38 3.61 -2.21 6.27
N ALA A 39 3.35 -2.57 7.53
CA ALA A 39 2.60 -1.71 8.45
C ALA A 39 3.28 -0.34 8.64
N GLY A 40 4.59 -0.33 8.85
CA GLY A 40 5.38 0.88 9.04
C GLY A 40 5.42 1.77 7.80
N GLN A 41 5.61 1.19 6.61
CA GLN A 41 5.70 1.94 5.35
C GLN A 41 4.33 2.44 4.87
N VAL A 42 3.29 1.61 4.95
CA VAL A 42 1.94 1.98 4.49
C VAL A 42 1.30 3.02 5.42
N GLY A 43 1.64 3.01 6.71
CA GLY A 43 1.20 3.97 7.71
C GLY A 43 1.89 5.34 7.68
N GLN A 44 2.89 5.56 6.82
CA GLN A 44 3.61 6.83 6.73
C GLN A 44 2.94 7.87 5.82
N THR A 45 3.01 9.15 6.23
CA THR A 45 2.42 10.24 5.42
C THR A 45 3.29 10.44 4.21
N PRO A 46 2.78 11.03 3.11
CA PRO A 46 3.64 11.48 2.02
C PRO A 46 4.78 12.37 2.53
N GLN A 47 4.56 13.21 3.53
CA GLN A 47 5.63 14.01 4.14
C GLN A 47 6.58 13.18 5.01
N GLY A 48 6.04 12.26 5.82
CA GLY A 48 6.79 11.41 6.74
C GLY A 48 7.63 10.35 6.06
N TRP A 49 7.24 9.90 4.87
CA TRP A 49 7.99 8.92 4.09
C TRP A 49 9.29 9.51 3.54
N ASN A 50 9.23 10.69 2.93
CA ASN A 50 10.42 11.43 2.51
C ASN A 50 10.14 12.93 2.36
N ALA A 51 10.64 13.73 3.30
CA ALA A 51 10.43 15.17 3.30
C ALA A 51 11.07 15.87 2.07
N GLY A 52 12.20 15.38 1.58
CA GLY A 52 12.89 15.96 0.41
C GLY A 52 12.07 15.81 -0.87
N ILE A 53 11.58 14.59 -1.14
CA ILE A 53 10.72 14.30 -2.29
C ILE A 53 9.39 15.05 -2.14
N PHE A 54 8.79 15.05 -0.96
CA PHE A 54 7.56 15.80 -0.69
C PHE A 54 7.70 17.29 -1.01
N ASN A 55 8.75 17.94 -0.50
CA ASN A 55 9.03 19.35 -0.76
C ASN A 55 9.26 19.61 -2.25
N LEU A 56 9.96 18.71 -2.95
CA LEU A 56 10.15 18.82 -4.40
C LEU A 56 8.81 18.79 -5.14
N ILE A 57 7.94 17.84 -4.82
CA ILE A 57 6.62 17.71 -5.45
C ILE A 57 5.72 18.90 -5.12
N GLN A 58 5.74 19.38 -3.88
CA GLN A 58 5.00 20.57 -3.47
C GLN A 58 5.46 21.80 -4.26
N ASN A 59 6.78 22.02 -4.38
CA ASN A 59 7.34 23.13 -5.14
C ASN A 59 6.96 23.06 -6.62
N ILE A 60 7.03 21.88 -7.24
CA ILE A 60 6.61 21.69 -8.63
C ILE A 60 5.12 22.02 -8.77
N SER A 61 4.27 21.51 -7.88
CA SER A 61 2.83 21.76 -7.93
C SER A 61 2.52 23.25 -7.79
N GLN A 62 3.13 23.93 -6.81
CA GLN A 62 2.89 25.35 -6.53
C GLN A 62 3.48 26.27 -7.60
N THR A 63 4.65 25.96 -8.15
CA THR A 63 5.35 26.85 -9.09
C THR A 63 4.93 26.62 -10.53
N VAL A 64 4.62 25.38 -10.91
CA VAL A 64 4.32 25.02 -12.30
C VAL A 64 2.82 24.78 -12.51
N ILE A 65 2.19 23.98 -11.64
CA ILE A 65 0.83 23.51 -11.88
C ILE A 65 -0.23 24.52 -11.44
N VAL A 66 -0.05 25.22 -10.32
CA VAL A 66 -1.00 26.25 -9.85
C VAL A 66 -1.20 27.38 -10.87
N PRO A 67 -0.16 27.94 -11.53
CA PRO A 67 -0.36 28.92 -12.59
C PRO A 67 -1.19 28.38 -13.76
N ILE A 68 -0.94 27.14 -14.18
CA ILE A 68 -1.71 26.46 -15.25
C ILE A 68 -3.17 26.29 -14.81
N ALA A 69 -3.40 25.86 -13.57
CA ALA A 69 -4.73 25.77 -13.00
C ALA A 69 -5.43 27.13 -12.96
N GLY A 70 -4.72 28.22 -12.64
CA GLY A 70 -5.25 29.58 -12.68
C GLY A 70 -5.74 30.01 -14.07
N LEU A 71 -5.01 29.65 -15.13
CA LEU A 71 -5.45 29.87 -16.51
C LEU A 71 -6.72 29.07 -16.84
N ILE A 72 -6.78 27.81 -16.40
CA ILE A 72 -7.96 26.95 -16.59
C ILE A 72 -9.18 27.51 -15.84
N ILE A 73 -9.04 27.92 -14.57
CA ILE A 73 -10.14 28.56 -13.82
C ILE A 73 -10.62 29.79 -14.56
N THR A 74 -9.70 30.65 -15.02
CA THR A 74 -10.06 31.89 -15.72
C THR A 74 -10.89 31.58 -16.97
N PHE A 75 -10.45 30.62 -17.78
CA PHE A 75 -11.19 30.17 -18.95
C PHE A 75 -12.58 29.65 -18.59
N VAL A 76 -12.66 28.78 -17.58
CA VAL A 76 -13.92 28.17 -17.11
C VAL A 76 -14.91 29.22 -16.59
N LEU A 77 -14.45 30.16 -15.77
CA LEU A 77 -15.30 31.21 -15.21
C LEU A 77 -15.78 32.20 -16.29
N CYS A 78 -14.93 32.56 -17.24
CA CYS A 78 -15.30 33.40 -18.39
C CYS A 78 -16.36 32.71 -19.26
N TYR A 79 -16.19 31.41 -19.53
CA TYR A 79 -17.16 30.62 -20.26
C TYR A 79 -18.53 30.57 -19.56
N GLU A 80 -18.53 30.32 -18.24
CA GLU A 80 -19.77 30.30 -17.44
C GLU A 80 -20.47 31.67 -17.45
N LEU A 81 -19.70 32.77 -17.35
CA LEU A 81 -20.24 34.12 -17.37
C LEU A 81 -20.88 34.46 -18.72
N ILE A 82 -20.18 34.19 -19.83
CA ILE A 82 -20.71 34.44 -21.18
C ILE A 82 -21.99 33.65 -21.41
N THR A 83 -22.02 32.38 -20.99
CA THR A 83 -23.19 31.51 -21.13
C THR A 83 -24.38 32.04 -20.31
N MET A 84 -24.14 32.49 -19.08
CA MET A 84 -25.17 33.08 -18.23
C MET A 84 -25.78 34.35 -18.87
N VAL A 85 -24.93 35.25 -19.38
CA VAL A 85 -25.37 36.50 -20.02
C VAL A 85 -26.12 36.23 -21.33
N THR A 86 -25.67 35.25 -22.12
CA THR A 86 -26.26 34.92 -23.43
C THR A 86 -27.57 34.15 -23.31
N GLN A 87 -27.75 33.30 -22.29
CA GLN A 87 -28.99 32.55 -22.08
C GLN A 87 -30.12 33.42 -21.49
N LYS A 88 -29.80 34.45 -20.70
CA LYS A 88 -30.80 35.37 -20.11
C LYS A 88 -31.06 36.61 -20.99
N ASN A 89 -31.05 36.44 -22.31
CA ASN A 89 -31.16 37.51 -23.31
C ASN A 89 -32.57 38.12 -23.42
N ASN A 90 -33.09 38.66 -22.31
CA ASN A 90 -34.22 39.56 -22.33
C ASN A 90 -34.02 40.83 -21.48
N PHE A 91 -32.83 41.06 -20.87
CA PHE A 91 -32.40 42.28 -20.15
C PHE A 91 -33.38 42.95 -19.16
N HIS A 92 -34.57 42.40 -18.93
CA HIS A 92 -35.63 42.91 -18.07
C HIS A 92 -35.67 42.18 -16.73
N GLU A 93 -35.06 40.99 -16.65
CA GLU A 93 -34.96 40.14 -15.45
C GLU A 93 -33.50 39.69 -15.23
N PHE A 94 -32.57 40.65 -15.21
CA PHE A 94 -31.24 40.38 -14.67
C PHE A 94 -31.36 40.20 -13.15
N GLU A 95 -31.65 38.97 -12.73
CA GLU A 95 -31.64 38.60 -11.31
C GLU A 95 -30.23 38.78 -10.76
N THR A 96 -30.00 39.87 -10.03
CA THR A 96 -28.73 40.18 -9.34
C THR A 96 -28.22 38.96 -8.55
N TYR A 97 -29.13 38.12 -8.08
CA TYR A 97 -28.87 36.84 -7.43
C TYR A 97 -27.94 35.90 -8.23
N ASN A 98 -28.09 35.79 -9.55
CA ASN A 98 -27.26 34.90 -10.38
C ASN A 98 -25.81 35.38 -10.49
N ILE A 99 -25.61 36.70 -10.51
CA ILE A 99 -24.26 37.29 -10.48
C ILE A 99 -23.62 37.03 -9.11
N PHE A 100 -24.36 37.17 -8.01
CA PHE A 100 -23.86 36.83 -6.68
C PHE A 100 -23.44 35.35 -6.57
N LEU A 101 -24.25 34.42 -7.09
CA LEU A 101 -23.89 33.00 -7.12
C LEU A 101 -22.63 32.74 -7.95
N TRP A 102 -22.45 33.42 -9.08
CA TRP A 102 -21.25 33.31 -9.89
C TRP A 102 -20.00 33.86 -9.18
N ILE A 103 -20.10 35.02 -8.52
CA ILE A 103 -19.01 35.57 -7.71
C ILE A 103 -18.63 34.60 -6.59
N PHE A 104 -19.62 33.99 -5.93
CA PHE A 104 -19.38 32.98 -4.90
C PHE A 104 -18.67 31.74 -5.48
N LYS A 105 -19.12 31.22 -6.62
CA LYS A 105 -18.43 30.12 -7.31
C LYS A 105 -17.00 30.46 -7.68
N ALA A 106 -16.74 31.66 -8.18
CA ALA A 106 -15.40 32.12 -8.51
C ALA A 106 -14.50 32.15 -7.27
N TYR A 107 -15.01 32.68 -6.15
CA TYR A 107 -14.29 32.65 -4.87
C TYR A 107 -13.96 31.22 -4.42
N VAL A 108 -14.94 30.31 -4.46
CA VAL A 108 -14.74 28.89 -4.09
C VAL A 108 -13.71 28.23 -5.01
N ALA A 109 -13.76 28.48 -6.32
CA ALA A 109 -12.80 27.91 -7.27
C ALA A 109 -11.36 28.34 -6.98
N ILE A 110 -11.16 29.65 -6.75
CA ILE A 110 -9.86 30.20 -6.39
C ILE A 110 -9.38 29.62 -5.06
N TYR A 111 -10.26 29.57 -4.04
CA TYR A 111 -9.92 29.01 -2.73
C TYR A 111 -9.46 27.55 -2.82
N LEU A 112 -10.16 26.73 -3.60
CA LEU A 112 -9.82 25.33 -3.82
C LEU A 112 -8.44 25.19 -4.46
N VAL A 113 -8.17 25.96 -5.52
CA VAL A 113 -6.87 25.87 -6.22
C VAL A 113 -5.72 26.36 -5.34
N THR A 114 -5.88 27.48 -4.64
CA THR A 114 -4.87 27.99 -3.71
C THR A 114 -4.58 27.03 -2.57
N ASN A 115 -5.59 26.31 -2.06
CA ASN A 115 -5.44 25.38 -0.93
C ASN A 115 -5.37 23.92 -1.34
N THR A 116 -5.15 23.63 -2.63
CA THR A 116 -5.21 22.26 -3.16
C THR A 116 -4.35 21.29 -2.36
N PHE A 117 -3.10 21.65 -2.12
CA PHE A 117 -2.15 20.76 -1.47
C PHE A 117 -2.55 20.45 -0.03
N ASN A 118 -3.10 21.44 0.69
CA ASN A 118 -3.62 21.26 2.04
C ASN A 118 -4.83 20.31 2.06
N ILE A 119 -5.74 20.46 1.09
CA ILE A 119 -6.92 19.59 0.95
C ILE A 119 -6.46 18.15 0.64
N THR A 120 -5.54 17.99 -0.30
CA THR A 120 -5.02 16.69 -0.69
C THR A 120 -4.34 15.98 0.48
N MET A 121 -3.54 16.71 1.27
CA MET A 121 -2.91 16.13 2.47
C MET A 121 -3.93 15.78 3.55
N ALA A 122 -4.95 16.60 3.77
CA ALA A 122 -6.01 16.28 4.72
C ALA A 122 -6.75 14.97 4.36
N VAL A 123 -6.95 14.69 3.07
CA VAL A 123 -7.54 13.41 2.62
C VAL A 123 -6.60 12.24 2.94
N PHE A 124 -5.29 12.41 2.73
CA PHE A 124 -4.32 11.39 3.11
C PHE A 124 -4.28 11.17 4.62
N ASP A 125 -4.31 12.22 5.44
CA ASP A 125 -4.33 12.09 6.90
C ASP A 125 -5.55 11.27 7.39
N VAL A 126 -6.72 11.47 6.78
CA VAL A 126 -7.90 10.64 7.06
C VAL A 126 -7.66 9.18 6.66
N GLY A 127 -7.16 8.94 5.45
CA GLY A 127 -6.84 7.59 4.98
C GLY A 127 -5.84 6.89 5.88
N GLN A 128 -4.83 7.62 6.34
CA GLN A 128 -3.84 7.12 7.28
C GLN A 128 -4.39 6.78 8.65
N HIS A 129 -5.29 7.60 9.18
CA HIS A 129 -5.94 7.28 10.44
C HIS A 129 -6.61 5.91 10.37
N VAL A 130 -7.28 5.60 9.24
CA VAL A 130 -7.87 4.27 8.98
C VAL A 130 -6.81 3.19 8.89
N VAL A 131 -5.71 3.43 8.17
CA VAL A 131 -4.57 2.50 8.05
C VAL A 131 -3.96 2.17 9.41
N ASN A 132 -3.69 3.18 10.23
CA ASN A 132 -3.05 3.02 11.54
C ASN A 132 -3.96 2.28 12.52
N ASN A 133 -5.27 2.55 12.48
CA ASN A 133 -6.24 1.77 13.25
C ASN A 133 -6.26 0.29 12.81
N ALA A 134 -6.24 0.02 11.50
CA ALA A 134 -6.16 -1.34 10.98
C ALA A 134 -4.84 -2.03 11.40
N ALA A 135 -3.71 -1.32 11.33
CA ALA A 135 -2.41 -1.82 11.77
C ALA A 135 -2.40 -2.16 13.27
N GLY A 136 -3.02 -1.34 14.12
CA GLY A 136 -3.16 -1.62 15.55
C GLY A 136 -3.95 -2.89 15.86
N VAL A 137 -4.99 -3.19 15.07
CA VAL A 137 -5.75 -4.45 15.21
C VAL A 137 -4.93 -5.65 14.77
N ILE A 138 -4.14 -5.51 13.70
CA ILE A 138 -3.31 -6.60 13.17
C ILE A 138 -2.14 -6.89 14.12
N SER A 139 -1.38 -5.88 14.52
CA SER A 139 -0.20 -6.05 15.37
C SER A 139 -0.51 -6.59 16.76
N GLY A 140 -1.72 -6.34 17.30
CA GLY A 140 -2.16 -6.86 18.60
C GLY A 140 -2.46 -8.36 18.63
N ASN A 141 -2.61 -9.01 17.47
CA ASN A 141 -3.16 -10.38 17.39
C ASN A 141 -2.35 -11.36 16.54
N THR A 142 -1.28 -10.93 15.85
CA THR A 142 -0.65 -11.75 14.80
C THR A 142 0.85 -11.99 14.93
N ALA A 143 1.47 -11.70 16.09
CA ALA A 143 2.85 -12.11 16.32
C ALA A 143 2.95 -13.63 16.21
N VAL A 144 3.66 -14.13 15.19
CA VAL A 144 3.89 -15.57 15.04
C VAL A 144 4.86 -15.99 16.13
N ASP A 145 4.42 -16.81 17.09
CA ASP A 145 5.32 -17.41 18.08
C ASP A 145 6.19 -18.47 17.41
N ALA A 146 7.33 -18.00 16.91
CA ALA A 146 8.31 -18.84 16.23
C ALA A 146 9.02 -19.78 17.19
N THR A 147 9.10 -19.46 18.48
CA THR A 147 9.95 -20.21 19.43
C THR A 147 9.38 -21.60 19.68
N GLU A 148 8.09 -21.66 20.04
CA GLU A 148 7.42 -22.94 20.31
C GLU A 148 7.27 -23.78 19.03
N ALA A 149 6.99 -23.13 17.89
CA ALA A 149 6.87 -23.79 16.59
C ALA A 149 8.21 -24.39 16.14
N ILE A 150 9.32 -23.64 16.25
CA ILE A 150 10.65 -24.11 15.86
C ILE A 150 11.11 -25.25 16.77
N THR A 151 10.88 -25.18 18.08
CA THR A 151 11.23 -26.29 18.99
C THR A 151 10.52 -27.58 18.60
N ARG A 152 9.20 -27.54 18.37
CA ARG A 152 8.44 -28.71 17.92
C ARG A 152 8.93 -29.27 16.58
N ILE A 153 9.30 -28.39 15.66
CA ILE A 153 9.84 -28.80 14.36
C ILE A 153 11.21 -29.46 14.54
N VAL A 154 12.10 -28.89 15.35
CA VAL A 154 13.42 -29.44 15.63
C VAL A 154 13.32 -30.82 16.27
N ASP A 155 12.43 -31.00 17.25
CA ASP A 155 12.19 -32.30 17.88
C ASP A 155 11.75 -33.35 16.83
N ALA A 156 10.89 -32.96 15.88
CA ALA A 156 10.47 -33.85 14.78
C ALA A 156 11.60 -34.17 13.79
N LEU A 157 12.62 -33.31 13.65
CA LEU A 157 13.78 -33.56 12.78
C LEU A 157 14.74 -34.61 13.36
N GLU A 158 14.81 -34.74 14.69
CA GLU A 158 15.70 -35.71 15.34
C GLU A 158 15.32 -37.17 14.99
N ASP A 159 14.03 -37.41 14.78
CA ASP A 159 13.47 -38.72 14.44
C ASP A 159 13.59 -39.08 12.93
N MET A 160 13.98 -38.12 12.07
CA MET A 160 14.03 -38.33 10.62
C MET A 160 15.31 -39.05 10.16
N GLU A 161 15.20 -39.79 9.04
CA GLU A 161 16.35 -40.42 8.41
C GLU A 161 17.30 -39.39 7.76
N LEU A 162 18.59 -39.72 7.62
CA LEU A 162 19.59 -38.81 7.07
C LEU A 162 19.25 -38.36 5.64
N GLY A 163 18.68 -39.26 4.83
CA GLY A 163 18.26 -38.96 3.46
C GLY A 163 17.16 -37.90 3.40
N ASP A 164 16.14 -38.03 4.26
CA ASP A 164 15.02 -37.09 4.31
C ASP A 164 15.45 -35.73 4.87
N LEU A 165 16.33 -35.72 5.88
CA LEU A 165 16.96 -34.50 6.39
C LEU A 165 17.73 -33.74 5.31
N PHE A 166 18.48 -34.47 4.48
CA PHE A 166 19.24 -33.88 3.39
C PHE A 166 18.30 -33.21 2.38
N LEU A 167 17.24 -33.92 1.95
CA LEU A 167 16.25 -33.37 1.02
C LEU A 167 15.57 -32.12 1.59
N LEU A 168 15.11 -32.19 2.84
CA LEU A 168 14.47 -31.08 3.52
C LEU A 168 15.41 -29.87 3.65
N SER A 169 16.69 -30.07 3.95
CA SER A 169 17.68 -28.99 4.04
C SER A 169 17.87 -28.25 2.70
N MET A 170 17.76 -28.97 1.57
CA MET A 170 17.81 -28.37 0.24
C MET A 170 16.54 -27.55 -0.05
N GLU A 171 15.37 -28.06 0.33
CA GLU A 171 14.09 -27.34 0.20
C GLU A 171 14.07 -26.07 1.05
N THR A 172 14.57 -26.12 2.29
CA THR A 172 14.62 -24.96 3.18
C THR A 172 15.51 -23.86 2.61
N MET A 173 16.66 -24.24 2.03
CA MET A 173 17.56 -23.30 1.36
C MET A 173 16.87 -22.62 0.16
N LEU A 174 16.15 -23.39 -0.67
CA LEU A 174 15.44 -22.84 -1.84
C LEU A 174 14.33 -21.86 -1.41
N ILE A 175 13.56 -22.22 -0.39
CA ILE A 175 12.50 -21.37 0.15
C ILE A 175 13.07 -20.09 0.75
N SER A 176 14.19 -20.17 1.47
CA SER A 176 14.87 -18.98 2.02
C SER A 176 15.26 -17.98 0.91
N VAL A 177 15.79 -18.46 -0.22
CA VAL A 177 16.12 -17.58 -1.36
C VAL A 177 14.86 -16.95 -1.94
N THR A 178 13.78 -17.73 -2.08
CA THR A 178 12.51 -17.25 -2.61
C THR A 178 11.89 -16.19 -1.71
N MET A 179 11.94 -16.36 -0.39
CA MET A 179 11.48 -15.38 0.59
C MET A 179 12.24 -14.06 0.48
N HIS A 180 13.55 -14.12 0.28
CA HIS A 180 14.37 -12.92 0.12
C HIS A 180 13.97 -12.13 -1.15
N ILE A 181 13.77 -12.82 -2.28
CA ILE A 181 13.31 -12.20 -3.53
C ILE A 181 11.92 -11.57 -3.35
N LEU A 182 10.99 -12.26 -2.67
CA LEU A 182 9.65 -11.75 -2.42
C LEU A 182 9.66 -10.50 -1.53
N SER A 183 10.52 -10.45 -0.52
CA SER A 183 10.69 -9.27 0.33
C SER A 183 11.10 -8.02 -0.49
N ILE A 184 12.02 -8.20 -1.44
CA ILE A 184 12.43 -7.13 -2.37
C ILE A 184 11.24 -6.68 -3.23
N ILE A 185 10.49 -7.63 -3.80
CA ILE A 185 9.30 -7.32 -4.63
C ILE A 185 8.26 -6.53 -3.82
N ILE A 186 7.96 -6.97 -2.60
CA ILE A 186 7.03 -6.27 -1.70
C ILE A 186 7.51 -4.84 -1.47
N THR A 187 8.79 -4.64 -1.14
CA THR A 187 9.37 -3.31 -0.91
C THR A 187 9.19 -2.40 -2.13
N VAL A 188 9.43 -2.91 -3.33
CA VAL A 188 9.20 -2.17 -4.59
C VAL A 188 7.72 -1.78 -4.75
N ILE A 189 6.77 -2.66 -4.40
CA ILE A 189 5.34 -2.34 -4.44
C ILE A 189 5.00 -1.22 -3.47
N LEU A 190 5.53 -1.25 -2.23
CA LEU A 190 5.28 -0.21 -1.23
C LEU A 190 5.81 1.15 -1.70
N PHE A 191 7.00 1.18 -2.31
CA PHE A 191 7.59 2.41 -2.83
C PHE A 191 6.84 2.91 -4.07
N GLY A 192 6.44 1.99 -4.96
CA GLY A 192 5.61 2.30 -6.11
C GLY A 192 4.31 3.01 -5.73
N ARG A 193 3.65 2.57 -4.63
CA ARG A 193 2.47 3.26 -4.08
C ARG A 193 2.78 4.72 -3.70
N MET A 194 3.90 4.97 -3.01
CA MET A 194 4.24 6.34 -2.59
C MET A 194 4.50 7.24 -3.80
N ILE A 195 5.18 6.72 -4.82
CA ILE A 195 5.40 7.43 -6.08
C ILE A 195 4.06 7.76 -6.76
N GLU A 196 3.11 6.80 -6.80
CA GLU A 196 1.78 7.02 -7.35
C GLU A 196 1.03 8.16 -6.62
N ILE A 197 1.09 8.18 -5.28
CA ILE A 197 0.49 9.25 -4.47
C ILE A 197 1.11 10.62 -4.79
N TYR A 198 2.43 10.71 -4.93
CA TYR A 198 3.10 11.96 -5.28
C TYR A 198 2.73 12.44 -6.68
N LEU A 199 2.69 11.54 -7.67
CA LEU A 199 2.29 11.88 -9.03
C LEU A 199 0.85 12.41 -9.05
N TYR A 200 -0.06 11.74 -8.36
CA TYR A 200 -1.46 12.16 -8.27
C TYR A 200 -1.63 13.53 -7.60
N THR A 201 -0.88 13.77 -6.52
CA THR A 201 -0.90 15.03 -5.75
C THR A 201 -0.29 16.18 -6.55
N SER A 202 0.74 15.92 -7.36
CA SER A 202 1.45 16.96 -8.11
C SER A 202 0.54 17.74 -9.07
N ILE A 203 -0.39 17.04 -9.72
CA ILE A 203 -1.31 17.59 -10.72
C ILE A 203 -2.65 18.06 -10.14
N ALA A 204 -2.86 17.89 -8.83
CA ALA A 204 -4.12 18.16 -8.15
C ALA A 204 -4.76 19.53 -8.51
N PRO A 205 -4.01 20.65 -8.62
CA PRO A 205 -4.64 21.96 -8.83
C PRO A 205 -5.49 22.04 -10.11
N ILE A 206 -5.17 21.27 -11.15
CA ILE A 206 -5.90 21.28 -12.42
C ILE A 206 -7.33 20.71 -12.26
N PRO A 207 -7.54 19.50 -11.72
CA PRO A 207 -8.89 19.01 -11.44
C PRO A 207 -9.68 19.92 -10.50
N PHE A 208 -9.06 20.47 -9.45
CA PHE A 208 -9.71 21.40 -8.53
C PHE A 208 -10.18 22.69 -9.24
N ALA A 209 -9.44 23.17 -10.24
CA ALA A 209 -9.84 24.30 -11.09
C ALA A 209 -11.15 24.05 -11.86
N THR A 210 -11.42 22.80 -12.22
CA THR A 210 -12.58 22.43 -13.04
C THR A 210 -13.81 22.04 -12.23
N MET A 211 -13.67 21.85 -10.91
CA MET A 211 -14.66 21.19 -10.05
C MET A 211 -15.94 22.01 -9.82
N THR A 212 -15.83 23.34 -9.80
CA THR A 212 -16.96 24.24 -9.51
C THR A 212 -17.90 24.44 -10.71
N ASN A 213 -17.47 24.03 -11.91
CA ASN A 213 -18.26 24.16 -13.12
C ASN A 213 -19.14 22.93 -13.37
N LYS A 214 -20.33 23.12 -13.92
CA LYS A 214 -21.29 22.06 -14.17
C LYS A 214 -20.84 21.10 -15.29
N GLU A 215 -20.24 21.63 -16.34
CA GLU A 215 -19.82 20.84 -17.51
C GLU A 215 -18.51 20.08 -17.27
N TRP A 216 -17.58 20.70 -16.55
CA TRP A 216 -16.23 20.16 -16.33
C TRP A 216 -16.05 19.57 -14.92
N GLY A 217 -17.06 19.75 -14.04
CA GLY A 217 -17.01 19.30 -12.65
C GLY A 217 -16.87 17.79 -12.49
N ASN A 218 -17.22 17.01 -13.51
CA ASN A 218 -16.97 15.57 -13.50
C ASN A 218 -15.47 15.23 -13.43
N ILE A 219 -14.59 16.06 -14.00
CA ILE A 219 -13.13 15.88 -13.93
C ILE A 219 -12.67 16.02 -12.48
N GLY A 220 -13.07 17.11 -11.81
CA GLY A 220 -12.76 17.34 -10.40
C GLY A 220 -13.34 16.27 -9.48
N ASN A 221 -14.60 15.88 -9.69
CA ASN A 221 -15.25 14.82 -8.91
C ASN A 221 -14.57 13.46 -9.07
N ASN A 222 -14.20 13.09 -10.30
CA ASN A 222 -13.49 11.85 -10.57
C ASN A 222 -12.07 11.86 -9.98
N TYR A 223 -11.41 13.02 -10.01
CA TYR A 223 -10.14 13.20 -9.31
C TYR A 223 -10.27 13.00 -7.80
N LEU A 224 -11.29 13.58 -7.16
CA LEU A 224 -11.53 13.38 -5.72
C LEU A 224 -11.79 11.90 -5.40
N LYS A 225 -12.59 11.20 -6.21
CA LYS A 225 -12.79 9.75 -6.06
C LYS A 225 -11.47 8.99 -6.16
N GLY A 226 -10.61 9.34 -7.11
CA GLY A 226 -9.29 8.72 -7.24
C GLY A 226 -8.36 9.06 -6.07
N LEU A 227 -8.43 10.28 -5.53
CA LEU A 227 -7.69 10.67 -4.34
C LEU A 227 -8.13 9.85 -3.11
N PHE A 228 -9.44 9.70 -2.90
CA PHE A 228 -9.97 8.81 -1.86
C PHE A 228 -9.55 7.36 -2.09
N ALA A 229 -9.56 6.88 -3.33
CA ALA A 229 -9.09 5.54 -3.66
C ALA A 229 -7.62 5.33 -3.27
N LEU A 230 -6.73 6.29 -3.55
CA LEU A 230 -5.33 6.18 -3.17
C LEU A 230 -5.14 6.25 -1.64
N ALA A 231 -5.91 7.08 -0.95
CA ALA A 231 -5.89 7.17 0.51
C ALA A 231 -6.32 5.84 1.15
N PHE A 232 -7.42 5.23 0.69
CA PHE A 232 -7.93 3.95 1.18
C PHE A 232 -7.18 2.72 0.65
N GLN A 233 -6.37 2.85 -0.40
CA GLN A 233 -5.53 1.75 -0.89
C GLN A 233 -4.65 1.18 0.23
N GLY A 234 -4.09 2.05 1.09
CA GLY A 234 -3.30 1.62 2.23
C GLY A 234 -4.08 0.71 3.18
N PHE A 235 -5.37 0.97 3.38
CA PHE A 235 -6.22 0.13 4.22
C PHE A 235 -6.37 -1.27 3.62
N PHE A 236 -6.61 -1.37 2.30
CA PHE A 236 -6.69 -2.67 1.64
C PHE A 236 -5.36 -3.45 1.71
N MET A 237 -4.22 -2.75 1.65
CA MET A 237 -2.91 -3.38 1.85
C MET A 237 -2.78 -3.95 3.27
N MET A 238 -3.26 -3.24 4.29
CA MET A 238 -3.28 -3.76 5.67
C MET A 238 -4.19 -4.98 5.80
N VAL A 239 -5.35 -4.99 5.14
CA VAL A 239 -6.22 -6.18 5.12
C VAL A 239 -5.50 -7.39 4.50
N CYS A 240 -4.75 -7.21 3.41
CA CYS A 240 -3.93 -8.28 2.83
C CYS A 240 -2.88 -8.81 3.81
N VAL A 241 -2.22 -7.92 4.56
CA VAL A 241 -1.24 -8.29 5.59
C VAL A 241 -1.91 -9.07 6.72
N GLY A 242 -3.09 -8.64 7.18
CA GLY A 242 -3.84 -9.36 8.21
C GLY A 242 -4.23 -10.78 7.78
N ILE A 243 -4.72 -10.94 6.54
CA ILE A 243 -5.04 -12.26 5.96
C ILE A 243 -3.79 -13.14 5.90
N TYR A 244 -2.68 -12.59 5.40
CA TYR A 244 -1.40 -13.30 5.33
C TYR A 244 -0.92 -13.78 6.71
N ALA A 245 -0.98 -12.91 7.72
CA ALA A 245 -0.54 -13.24 9.06
C ALA A 245 -1.40 -14.35 9.70
N VAL A 246 -2.71 -14.36 9.45
CA VAL A 246 -3.60 -15.47 9.88
C VAL A 246 -3.27 -16.77 9.14
N LEU A 247 -3.03 -16.72 7.83
CA LEU A 247 -2.68 -17.90 7.03
C LEU A 247 -1.36 -18.54 7.48
N VAL A 248 -0.33 -17.73 7.76
CA VAL A 248 0.96 -18.25 8.25
C VAL A 248 0.82 -18.83 9.67
N ASN A 249 0.05 -18.19 10.55
CA ASN A 249 -0.21 -18.73 11.89
C ASN A 249 -0.98 -20.05 11.87
N ALA A 250 -1.90 -20.26 10.93
CA ALA A 250 -2.58 -21.55 10.79
C ALA A 250 -1.61 -22.70 10.43
N MET A 251 -0.48 -22.39 9.78
CA MET A 251 0.50 -23.39 9.34
C MET A 251 1.44 -23.86 10.45
N THR A 252 1.66 -23.07 11.52
CA THR A 252 2.50 -23.50 12.65
C THR A 252 1.92 -24.69 13.42
N ILE A 253 0.69 -25.09 13.10
CA ILE A 253 -0.04 -26.21 13.70
C ILE A 253 0.00 -27.47 12.81
N SER A 254 0.52 -27.39 11.58
CA SER A 254 0.59 -28.52 10.65
C SER A 254 1.64 -29.56 11.06
N SER A 255 1.32 -30.85 10.91
CA SER A 255 2.23 -31.97 11.18
C SER A 255 3.15 -32.33 10.00
N ASP A 256 2.86 -31.85 8.79
CA ASP A 256 3.71 -32.04 7.60
C ASP A 256 4.56 -30.79 7.37
N LEU A 257 5.87 -30.91 7.62
CA LEU A 257 6.83 -29.83 7.53
C LEU A 257 7.10 -29.41 6.08
N HIS A 258 7.17 -30.36 5.15
CA HIS A 258 7.39 -30.07 3.72
C HIS A 258 6.24 -29.23 3.17
N ALA A 259 5.01 -29.68 3.41
CA ALA A 259 3.81 -28.96 3.02
C ALA A 259 3.71 -27.60 3.72
N ALA A 260 4.09 -27.53 5.00
CA ALA A 260 4.08 -26.30 5.77
C ALA A 260 4.98 -25.22 5.16
N MET A 261 6.23 -25.57 4.90
CA MET A 261 7.22 -24.67 4.34
C MET A 261 6.85 -24.14 2.96
N PHE A 262 6.42 -25.02 2.05
CA PHE A 262 6.01 -24.61 0.71
C PHE A 262 4.77 -23.70 0.75
N SER A 263 3.84 -23.96 1.67
CA SER A 263 2.64 -23.14 1.84
C SER A 263 2.97 -21.73 2.33
N VAL A 264 3.92 -21.57 3.26
CA VAL A 264 4.36 -20.22 3.68
C VAL A 264 4.91 -19.45 2.48
N ALA A 265 5.77 -20.07 1.66
CA ALA A 265 6.26 -19.45 0.41
C ALA A 265 5.12 -19.08 -0.55
N ALA A 266 4.15 -19.98 -0.75
CA ALA A 266 2.98 -19.72 -1.59
C ALA A 266 2.13 -18.55 -1.05
N TYR A 267 1.91 -18.46 0.26
CA TYR A 267 1.18 -17.35 0.88
C TYR A 267 1.91 -16.02 0.72
N THR A 268 3.23 -16.00 0.79
CA THR A 268 4.02 -14.78 0.54
C THR A 268 3.91 -14.33 -0.92
N VAL A 269 3.89 -15.27 -1.88
CA VAL A 269 3.63 -14.95 -3.30
C VAL A 269 2.23 -14.35 -3.47
N ILE A 270 1.22 -14.96 -2.84
CA ILE A 270 -0.16 -14.46 -2.86
C ILE A 270 -0.23 -13.06 -2.26
N LEU A 271 0.44 -12.82 -1.13
CA LEU A 271 0.53 -11.49 -0.51
C LEU A 271 1.10 -10.47 -1.50
N ALA A 272 2.24 -10.75 -2.13
CA ALA A 272 2.85 -9.83 -3.10
C ALA A 272 1.90 -9.52 -4.27
N PHE A 273 1.22 -10.53 -4.81
CA PHE A 273 0.22 -10.35 -5.87
C PHE A 273 -0.99 -9.52 -5.40
N SER A 274 -1.53 -9.82 -4.22
CA SER A 274 -2.65 -9.09 -3.64
C SER A 274 -2.30 -7.63 -3.38
N LEU A 275 -1.12 -7.34 -2.81
CA LEU A 275 -0.62 -5.98 -2.59
C LEU A 275 -0.54 -5.20 -3.90
N PHE A 276 -0.01 -5.81 -4.96
CA PHE A 276 0.06 -5.19 -6.30
C PHE A 276 -1.33 -4.83 -6.85
N LYS A 277 -2.34 -5.68 -6.60
CA LYS A 277 -3.71 -5.47 -7.09
C LYS A 277 -4.52 -4.44 -6.29
N THR A 278 -4.12 -4.11 -5.05
CA THR A 278 -4.88 -3.19 -4.18
C THR A 278 -5.17 -1.83 -4.83
N GLY A 279 -4.26 -1.28 -5.63
CA GLY A 279 -4.49 0.00 -6.33
C GLY A 279 -5.65 -0.06 -7.32
N SER A 280 -5.68 -1.10 -8.17
CA SER A 280 -6.78 -1.32 -9.11
C SER A 280 -8.10 -1.61 -8.40
N LEU A 281 -8.07 -2.39 -7.31
CA LEU A 281 -9.24 -2.70 -6.50
C LEU A 281 -9.84 -1.43 -5.90
N SER A 282 -9.00 -0.60 -5.26
CA SER A 282 -9.45 0.64 -4.63
C SER A 282 -10.10 1.59 -5.64
N LYS A 283 -9.46 1.81 -6.79
CA LYS A 283 -10.02 2.64 -7.87
C LYS A 283 -11.37 2.13 -8.35
N SER A 284 -11.52 0.80 -8.50
CA SER A 284 -12.79 0.19 -8.86
C SER A 284 -13.88 0.38 -7.81
N ILE A 285 -13.56 0.28 -6.51
CA ILE A 285 -14.53 0.46 -5.42
C ILE A 285 -15.05 1.90 -5.38
N PHE A 286 -14.16 2.88 -5.54
CA PHE A 286 -14.51 4.30 -5.51
C PHE A 286 -15.04 4.82 -6.85
N ASN A 287 -15.14 3.96 -7.88
CA ASN A 287 -15.53 4.33 -9.24
C ASN A 287 -14.71 5.53 -9.76
N ALA A 288 -13.40 5.43 -9.55
CA ALA A 288 -12.39 6.35 -10.03
C ALA A 288 -11.82 5.78 -11.33
N HIS A 289 -12.20 6.35 -12.46
CA HIS A 289 -11.79 5.90 -13.79
C HIS A 289 -10.68 6.77 -14.40
#